data_AF-A0A2J7REL1-F1
#
_entry.id   AF-A0A2J7REL1-F1
#
_cell.length_a   1.000
_cell.length_b   1.000
_cell.length_c   1.000
_cell.angle_alpha   90.00
_cell.angle_beta   90.00
_cell.angle_gamma   90.00
#
_symmetry.space_group_name_H-M   'P 1'
#
loop_
_entity.id
_entity.type
_entity.pdbx_description
1 polymer ?
#
loop_
_entity_poly.entity_id
_entity_poly.type
_entity_poly.pdbx_seq_one_letter_code
_entity_poly.pdbx_strand_id
1 'polypeptide(L)'
;MLLITTKASNILEDFETLRLFSQVIQEYCRSMEESEISDKALNLIFAFDEIVALGYQENVNLAQIKAFVEMDSHGRKFIRQFDRLKRGNLKTRCERKQRNFIDNGWKQT
;
A
#
# COMPACT_ATOMS: atom_id res chain seq x y z
N MET A 1 21.94 13.33 -1.61
CA MET A 1 20.76 13.44 -0.74
C MET A 1 20.94 14.65 0.16
N LEU A 2 19.90 15.44 0.38
CA LEU A 2 19.92 16.63 1.24
C LEU A 2 18.72 16.54 2.20
N LEU A 3 18.96 16.66 3.50
CA LEU A 3 17.92 16.72 4.53
C LEU A 3 17.93 18.14 5.14
N ILE A 4 16.78 18.80 5.12
CA ILE A 4 16.61 20.13 5.71
C ILE A 4 15.92 19.94 7.06
N THR A 5 16.58 20.36 8.14
CA THR A 5 16.08 20.20 9.51
C THR A 5 16.03 21.55 10.24
N THR A 6 15.40 21.57 11.41
CA THR A 6 15.38 22.77 12.25
C THR A 6 16.69 22.89 13.03
N LYS A 7 17.08 24.11 13.44
CA LYS A 7 18.34 24.33 14.17
C LYS A 7 18.43 23.60 15.54
N ALA A 8 17.30 23.13 16.05
CA ALA A 8 17.20 22.45 17.34
C ALA A 8 17.05 20.92 17.22
N SER A 9 17.06 20.36 16.01
CA SER A 9 16.97 18.91 15.82
C SER A 9 18.21 18.19 16.32
N ASN A 10 18.05 16.91 16.64
CA ASN A 10 19.15 16.06 17.05
C ASN A 10 19.95 15.61 15.82
N ILE A 11 21.13 16.20 15.63
CA ILE A 11 21.98 15.91 14.46
C ILE A 11 22.39 14.44 14.33
N LEU A 12 22.46 13.68 15.42
CA LEU A 12 22.79 12.26 15.36
C LEU A 12 21.62 11.43 14.80
N GLU A 13 20.39 11.79 15.17
CA GLU A 13 19.17 11.18 14.64
C GLU A 13 18.97 11.58 13.16
N ASP A 14 19.20 12.84 12.83
CA ASP A 14 19.17 13.34 11.46
C ASP A 14 20.19 12.62 10.57
N PHE A 15 21.39 12.32 11.10
CA PHE A 15 22.43 11.59 10.38
C PHE A 15 22.03 10.14 10.09
N GLU A 16 21.46 9.44 11.07
CA GLU A 16 20.94 8.08 10.86
C GLU A 16 19.76 8.07 9.88
N THR A 17 18.87 9.06 9.99
CA THR A 17 17.78 9.28 9.02
C THR A 17 18.33 9.48 7.60
N LEU A 18 19.34 10.34 7.42
CA LEU A 18 19.99 10.58 6.14
C LEU A 18 20.62 9.30 5.56
N ARG A 19 21.23 8.48 6.42
CA ARG A 19 21.80 7.18 6.03
C ARG A 19 20.71 6.23 5.53
N LEU A 20 19.59 6.14 6.24
CA LEU A 20 18.44 5.31 5.86
C LEU A 20 17.85 5.77 4.51
N PHE A 21 17.69 7.07 4.31
CA PHE A 21 17.29 7.64 3.01
C PHE A 21 18.20 7.21 1.86
N SER A 22 19.52 7.28 2.07
CA SER A 22 20.49 6.87 1.04
C SER A 22 20.39 5.37 0.72
N GLN A 23 20.15 4.53 1.73
CA GLN A 23 19.98 3.08 1.53
C GLN A 23 18.70 2.78 0.76
N VAL A 24 17.61 3.49 1.06
CA VAL A 24 16.35 3.36 0.31
C VAL A 24 16.55 3.70 -1.16
N ILE A 25 17.23 4.80 -1.50
CA ILE A 25 17.47 5.16 -2.91
C ILE A 25 18.24 4.05 -3.64
N GLN A 26 19.28 3.50 -3.02
CA GLN A 26 20.08 2.41 -3.58
C GLN A 26 19.30 1.10 -3.74
N GLU A 27 18.25 0.89 -2.94
CA GLU A 27 17.40 -0.29 -3.03
C GLU A 27 16.44 -0.22 -4.24
N TYR A 28 15.92 0.97 -4.54
CA TYR A 28 14.96 1.17 -5.63
C TYR A 28 15.62 1.49 -6.98
N CYS A 29 16.82 2.08 -6.98
CA CYS A 29 17.56 2.49 -8.18
C CYS A 29 18.83 1.66 -8.32
N ARG A 30 19.05 1.05 -9.49
CA ARG A 30 20.25 0.27 -9.79
C ARG A 30 21.46 1.17 -10.07
N SER A 31 21.21 2.31 -10.70
CA SER A 31 22.18 3.37 -10.95
C SER A 31 21.72 4.68 -10.30
N MET A 32 22.66 5.53 -9.93
CA MET A 32 22.37 6.86 -9.37
C MET A 32 22.25 7.90 -10.49
N GLU A 33 21.62 7.54 -11.60
CA GLU A 33 21.34 8.43 -12.72
C GLU A 33 20.01 9.16 -12.53
N GLU A 34 19.94 10.41 -12.99
CA GLU A 34 18.75 11.25 -12.84
C GLU A 34 17.51 10.65 -13.48
N SER A 35 17.65 10.04 -14.66
CA SER A 35 16.54 9.38 -15.38
C SER A 35 15.91 8.26 -14.55
N GLU A 36 16.73 7.39 -13.96
CA GLU A 36 16.24 6.26 -13.16
C GLU A 36 15.59 6.74 -11.86
N ILE A 37 16.18 7.73 -11.20
CA ILE A 37 15.61 8.33 -9.98
C ILE A 37 14.25 8.97 -10.29
N SER A 38 14.15 9.70 -11.41
CA SER A 38 12.91 10.31 -11.87
C SER A 38 11.84 9.25 -12.18
N ASP A 39 12.21 8.17 -12.86
CA ASP A 39 11.31 7.05 -13.17
C ASP A 39 10.78 6.34 -11.91
N LYS A 40 11.54 6.38 -10.81
CA LYS A 40 11.17 5.78 -9.51
C LYS A 40 10.68 6.79 -8.48
N ALA A 41 10.51 8.06 -8.84
CA ALA A 41 10.23 9.13 -7.90
C ALA A 41 9.02 8.86 -6.98
N LEU A 42 7.91 8.35 -7.51
CA LEU A 42 6.72 8.06 -6.69
C LEU A 42 6.96 6.93 -5.67
N ASN A 43 7.68 5.88 -6.07
CA ASN A 43 8.02 4.78 -5.15
C ASN A 43 8.96 5.26 -4.04
N LEU A 44 9.92 6.13 -4.40
CA LEU A 44 10.82 6.75 -3.42
C LEU A 44 10.05 7.63 -2.45
N ILE A 45 9.12 8.47 -2.93
CA ILE A 45 8.28 9.32 -2.08
C ILE A 45 7.46 8.48 -1.10
N PHE A 46 6.85 7.37 -1.54
CA PHE A 46 6.13 6.49 -0.63
C PHE A 46 7.04 5.85 0.41
N ALA A 47 8.21 5.37 0.02
CA ALA A 47 9.18 4.85 0.98
C ALA A 47 9.68 5.93 1.96
N PHE A 48 9.77 7.18 1.53
CA PHE A 48 10.20 8.31 2.35
C PHE A 48 9.17 8.70 3.43
N ASP A 49 7.88 8.62 3.09
CA ASP A 49 6.78 8.88 4.04
C ASP A 49 6.76 7.85 5.19
N GLU A 50 7.22 6.62 4.93
CA GLU A 50 7.36 5.59 5.97
C GLU A 50 8.58 5.78 6.88
N ILE A 51 9.56 6.63 6.49
CA ILE A 51 10.77 6.89 7.28
C ILE A 51 10.57 8.08 8.23
N VAL A 52 9.88 9.13 7.77
CA VAL A 52 9.63 10.34 8.57
C VAL A 52 8.15 10.69 8.52
N ALA A 53 7.49 10.63 9.67
CA ALA A 53 6.11 11.05 9.85
C ALA A 53 6.05 12.36 10.63
N LEU A 54 5.42 13.40 10.05
CA LEU A 54 5.22 14.71 10.70
C LEU A 54 6.52 15.36 11.24
N GLY A 55 7.67 15.04 10.64
CA GLY A 55 8.97 15.57 11.04
C GLY A 55 9.70 14.77 12.13
N TYR A 56 9.15 13.63 12.56
CA TYR A 56 9.80 12.69 13.47
C TYR A 56 10.25 11.43 12.72
N GLN A 57 11.42 10.91 13.08
CA GLN A 57 11.91 9.66 12.52
C GLN A 57 11.08 8.49 13.06
N GLU A 58 10.62 7.64 12.17
CA GLU A 58 10.02 6.36 12.53
C GLU A 58 11.11 5.30 12.74
N ASN A 59 10.96 4.47 13.79
CA ASN A 59 11.91 3.40 14.09
C ASN A 59 11.66 2.17 13.19
N VAL A 60 12.00 2.31 11.91
CA VAL A 60 11.75 1.30 10.88
C VAL A 60 13.04 0.84 10.20
N ASN A 61 13.07 -0.41 9.78
CA ASN A 61 14.14 -0.96 8.95
C ASN A 61 13.72 -1.06 7.48
N LEU A 62 14.70 -1.30 6.60
CA LEU A 62 14.46 -1.40 5.15
C LEU A 62 13.41 -2.45 4.76
N ALA A 63 13.34 -3.58 5.47
CA ALA A 63 12.38 -4.64 5.18
C ALA A 63 10.94 -4.24 5.56
N GLN A 64 10.79 -3.53 6.69
CA GLN A 64 9.51 -3.00 7.13
C GLN A 64 9.00 -1.91 6.18
N ILE A 65 9.87 -1.00 5.75
CA ILE A 65 9.53 0.03 4.76
C ILE A 65 8.94 -0.60 3.49
N LYS A 66 9.56 -1.65 2.95
CA LYS A 66 9.02 -2.36 1.78
C LYS A 66 7.63 -2.94 2.05
N ALA A 67 7.44 -3.60 3.19
CA ALA A 67 6.16 -4.20 3.57
C ALA A 67 5.05 -3.14 3.74
N PHE A 68 5.39 -1.95 4.23
CA PHE A 68 4.43 -0.85 4.39
C PHE A 68 4.07 -0.23 3.04
N VAL A 69 5.06 -0.02 2.16
CA VAL A 69 4.86 0.47 0.78
C VAL A 69 4.01 -0.50 -0.06
N GLU A 70 4.03 -1.81 0.23
CA GLU A 70 3.13 -2.78 -0.41
C GLU A 70 1.65 -2.57 -0.04
N MET A 71 1.36 -1.88 1.08
CA MET A 71 0.02 -1.54 1.58
C MET A 71 -0.94 -2.75 1.66
N ASP A 72 -0.41 -3.97 1.81
CA ASP A 72 -1.19 -5.20 1.71
C ASP A 72 -1.74 -5.65 3.08
N SER A 73 -2.70 -4.89 3.59
CA SER A 73 -3.25 -5.16 4.92
C SER A 73 -4.19 -6.37 4.94
N HIS A 74 -4.09 -7.17 6.01
CA HIS A 74 -5.01 -8.28 6.28
C HIS A 74 -6.48 -7.81 6.32
N GLY A 75 -6.74 -6.62 6.88
CA GLY A 75 -8.07 -6.03 6.89
C GLY A 75 -8.63 -5.80 5.49
N ARG A 76 -7.84 -5.25 4.55
CA ARG A 76 -8.26 -5.10 3.15
C ARG A 76 -8.51 -6.45 2.49
N LYS A 77 -7.70 -7.48 2.76
CA LYS A 77 -7.94 -8.85 2.24
C LYS A 77 -9.26 -9.42 2.73
N PHE A 78 -9.54 -9.30 4.03
CA PHE A 78 -10.79 -9.78 4.62
C PHE A 78 -12.01 -9.10 4.00
N ILE A 79 -11.99 -7.76 3.89
CA ILE A 79 -13.10 -6.99 3.30
C ILE A 79 -13.32 -7.41 1.83
N ARG A 80 -12.25 -7.56 1.05
CA ARG A 80 -12.34 -8.05 -0.35
C ARG A 80 -12.98 -9.44 -0.43
N GLN A 81 -12.63 -10.35 0.48
CA GLN A 81 -13.22 -11.70 0.52
C GLN A 81 -14.69 -11.66 0.93
N PHE A 82 -15.04 -10.88 1.95
CA PHE A 82 -16.40 -10.69 2.40
C PHE A 82 -17.31 -10.14 1.30
N ASP A 83 -16.86 -9.11 0.59
CA ASP A 83 -17.61 -8.52 -0.53
C ASP A 83 -17.79 -9.51 -1.68
N ARG A 84 -16.76 -10.32 -1.98
CA ARG A 84 -16.84 -11.37 -3.00
C ARG A 84 -17.89 -12.43 -2.63
N LEU A 85 -17.92 -12.86 -1.37
CA LEU A 85 -18.93 -13.80 -0.86
C LEU A 85 -20.33 -13.20 -0.92
N LYS A 86 -20.49 -11.95 -0.47
CA LYS A 86 -21.77 -11.24 -0.50
C LYS A 86 -22.32 -11.11 -1.92
N ARG A 87 -21.48 -10.72 -2.88
CA ARG A 87 -21.85 -10.65 -4.32
C ARG A 87 -22.23 -12.02 -4.87
N GLY A 88 -21.47 -13.07 -4.54
CA GLY A 88 -21.79 -14.44 -4.93
C GLY A 88 -23.15 -14.91 -4.41
N ASN A 89 -23.42 -14.70 -3.12
CA ASN A 89 -24.70 -15.06 -2.50
C ASN A 89 -25.89 -14.32 -3.12
N LEU A 90 -25.73 -13.03 -3.44
CA LEU A 90 -26.76 -12.24 -4.12
C LEU A 90 -27.04 -12.77 -5.53
N LYS A 91 -26.00 -13.14 -6.30
CA LYS A 91 -26.14 -13.72 -7.63
C LYS A 91 -26.92 -15.04 -7.59
N THR A 92 -26.51 -15.97 -6.73
CA THR A 92 -27.20 -17.25 -6.55
C THR A 92 -28.66 -17.06 -6.12
N ARG A 93 -28.94 -16.08 -5.26
CA ARG A 93 -30.31 -15.76 -4.82
C ARG A 93 -31.17 -15.22 -5.98
N CYS A 94 -30.61 -14.40 -6.86
CA CYS A 94 -31.31 -13.92 -8.05
C CYS A 94 -31.62 -15.07 -9.02
N GLU A 95 -30.63 -15.93 -9.30
CA GLU A 95 -30.81 -17.11 -10.15
C GLU A 95 -31.85 -18.09 -9.61
N ARG A 96 -31.89 -18.30 -8.29
CA ARG A 96 -32.92 -19.13 -7.63
C ARG A 96 -34.31 -18.51 -7.76
N LYS A 97 -34.43 -17.19 -7.55
CA LYS A 97 -35.71 -16.49 -7.75
C LYS A 97 -36.18 -16.58 -9.20
N GLN A 98 -35.29 -16.38 -10.16
CA GLN A 98 -35.61 -16.47 -11.58
C GLN A 98 -36.06 -17.88 -11.99
N ARG A 99 -35.34 -18.93 -11.57
CA ARG A 99 -35.76 -20.32 -11.78
C ARG A 99 -37.13 -20.61 -11.18
N ASN A 100 -37.34 -20.25 -9.92
CA ASN A 100 -38.64 -20.43 -9.27
C ASN A 100 -39.76 -19.67 -9.99
N PHE A 101 -39.47 -18.50 -10.56
CA PHE A 101 -40.46 -17.73 -11.32
C PHE A 101 -40.85 -18.44 -12.63
N ILE A 102 -39.86 -18.99 -13.33
CA ILE A 102 -40.08 -19.81 -14.53
C ILE A 102 -40.90 -21.05 -14.16
N ASP A 103 -40.43 -21.87 -13.21
CA ASP A 103 -41.05 -23.14 -12.84
C ASP A 103 -42.51 -22.99 -12.34
N ASN A 104 -42.82 -21.91 -11.62
CA ASN A 104 -44.19 -21.65 -11.16
C ASN A 104 -45.07 -21.00 -12.24
N GLY A 105 -44.49 -20.31 -13.22
CA GLY A 105 -45.20 -19.78 -14.38
C GLY A 105 -45.72 -20.88 -15.31
N TRP A 106 -45.00 -22.00 -15.44
CA TRP A 106 -45.43 -23.18 -16.22
C TRP A 106 -46.50 -24.03 -15.54
N LYS A 107 -46.80 -23.81 -14.24
CA LYS A 107 -47.81 -24.57 -13.49
C LYS A 107 -49.21 -23.94 -13.50
N GLN A 108 -49.39 -22.76 -14.09
CA GLN A 108 -50.67 -22.02 -14.13
C GLN A 108 -51.33 -21.95 -15.52
N THR A 109 -50.79 -22.63 -16.52
CA THR A 109 -51.38 -22.83 -17.87
C THR A 109 -51.53 -24.32 -18.14
#